data_AF-A0A6I7D6G1-F1
#
_entry.id   AF-A0A6I7D6G1-F1
#
_cell.length_a   1.000
_cell.length_b   1.000
_cell.length_c   1.000
_cell.angle_alpha   90.00
_cell.angle_beta   90.00
_cell.angle_gamma   90.00
#
_symmetry.space_group_name_H-M   'P 1'
#
loop_
_entity.id
_entity.type
_entity.pdbx_description
1 polymer ?
#
loop_
_entity_poly.entity_id
_entity_poly.type
_entity_poly.pdbx_seq_one_letter_code
_entity_poly.pdbx_strand_id
1 'polypeptide(L)' 'MSQKDTIIPDYRLDMVGEPCPYPAVATLEAMPSLKKGEILEVVSDCPQSINNIPLDAKNYGYTVLDIQQDGPTIRYLIQK' A
#
# COMPACT_ATOMS: atom_id res chain seq x y z
N MET A 1 -8.27 -23.77 10.19
CA MET A 1 -8.78 -22.38 10.10
C MET A 1 -7.68 -21.50 10.67
N SER A 2 -6.96 -20.64 9.97
CA SER A 2 -7.08 -20.11 8.61
C SER A 2 -5.66 -19.78 8.15
N GLN A 3 -5.26 -20.32 7.01
CA GLN A 3 -4.01 -19.93 6.34
C GLN A 3 -4.31 -18.56 5.70
N LYS A 4 -4.12 -17.47 6.46
CA LYS A 4 -4.04 -16.14 5.85
C LYS A 4 -2.71 -16.12 5.12
N ASP A 5 -2.75 -16.09 3.78
CA ASP A 5 -1.59 -15.82 2.92
C ASP A 5 -0.70 -14.80 3.60
N THR A 6 0.44 -15.26 4.10
CA THR A 6 1.38 -14.42 4.83
C THR A 6 2.20 -13.68 3.79
N ILE A 7 1.56 -12.75 3.09
CA ILE A 7 2.28 -11.69 2.41
C ILE A 7 2.84 -10.85 3.55
N ILE A 8 4.11 -11.08 3.92
CA ILE A 8 4.79 -10.30 4.96
C ILE A 8 5.16 -8.98 4.30
N PRO A 9 4.51 -7.86 4.67
CA PRO A 9 5.02 -6.58 4.24
C PRO A 9 6.32 -6.30 4.98
N ASP A 10 7.38 -5.98 4.23
CA ASP A 10 8.65 -5.52 4.81
C ASP A 10 8.45 -4.13 5.43
N TYR A 11 7.60 -3.31 4.83
CA TYR A 11 7.26 -1.98 5.31
C TYR A 11 5.76 -1.80 5.41
N ARG A 12 5.33 -1.07 6.44
CA ARG A 12 3.94 -0.70 6.64
C ARG A 12 3.83 0.80 6.84
N LEU A 13 2.93 1.43 6.09
CA LEU A 13 2.58 2.84 6.18
C LEU A 13 1.10 2.99 6.47
N ASP A 14 0.79 3.45 7.68
CA ASP A 14 -0.57 3.76 8.10
C ASP A 14 -0.85 5.24 7.75
N MET A 15 -1.65 5.48 6.70
CA MET A 15 -1.91 6.82 6.14
C MET A 15 -3.40 7.18 6.18
N VAL A 16 -4.05 6.72 7.24
CA VAL A 16 -5.43 7.04 7.60
C VAL A 16 -5.55 8.56 7.71
N GLY A 17 -6.35 9.18 6.83
CA GLY A 17 -6.58 10.63 6.83
C GLY A 17 -5.51 11.53 6.21
N GLU A 18 -4.44 11.01 5.59
CA GLU A 18 -3.40 11.86 4.98
C GLU A 18 -3.72 12.24 3.52
N PRO A 19 -3.78 13.54 3.18
CA PRO A 19 -3.96 13.97 1.80
C PRO A 19 -2.70 13.72 0.97
N CYS A 20 -2.89 13.32 -0.29
CA CYS A 20 -1.81 13.28 -1.28
C CYS A 20 -1.07 14.63 -1.28
N PRO A 21 0.28 14.64 -1.23
CA PRO A 21 1.16 13.63 -1.82
C PRO A 21 2.03 12.82 -0.84
N TYR A 22 1.73 12.84 0.46
CA TYR A 22 2.58 12.18 1.46
C TYR A 22 2.80 10.66 1.24
N PRO A 23 1.79 9.86 0.81
CA PRO A 23 1.98 8.46 0.46
C PRO A 23 2.97 8.22 -0.66
N ALA A 24 2.89 9.06 -1.70
CA ALA A 24 3.78 8.97 -2.84
C ALA A 24 5.20 9.30 -2.43
N VAL A 25 5.41 10.35 -1.63
CA VAL A 25 6.74 10.75 -1.16
C VAL A 25 7.33 9.69 -0.24
N ALA A 26 6.59 9.22 0.77
CA ALA A 26 7.07 8.18 1.68
C ALA A 26 7.36 6.86 0.93
N THR A 27 6.51 6.49 -0.03
CA THR A 27 6.76 5.35 -0.93
C THR A 27 8.01 5.61 -1.77
N LEU A 28 8.22 6.81 -2.32
CA LEU A 28 9.39 7.17 -3.12
C LEU A 28 10.69 7.29 -2.31
N GLU A 29 10.63 7.55 -1.00
CA GLU A 29 11.79 7.55 -0.10
C GLU A 29 12.10 6.14 0.40
N ALA A 30 11.07 5.34 0.70
CA ALA A 30 11.22 3.94 1.06
C ALA A 30 11.65 3.09 -0.15
N MET A 31 11.13 3.36 -1.35
CA MET A 31 11.39 2.62 -2.58
C MET A 31 12.85 2.43 -2.90
N PRO A 32 13.73 3.45 -3.02
CA PRO A 32 15.15 3.23 -3.26
C PRO A 32 15.84 2.48 -2.10
N SER A 33 15.32 2.61 -0.88
CA SER A 33 15.78 1.84 0.29
C SER A 33 15.34 0.38 0.24
N LEU A 34 14.19 0.09 -0.37
CA LEU A 34 13.63 -1.23 -0.64
C LEU A 34 14.37 -1.90 -1.82
N LYS A 35 14.63 -3.19 -1.69
CA LYS A 35 15.12 -4.08 -2.75
C LYS A 35 13.97 -4.47 -3.68
N LYS A 36 14.33 -4.83 -4.92
CA LYS A 36 13.37 -5.41 -5.86
C LYS A 36 12.71 -6.64 -5.24
N GLY A 37 11.38 -6.65 -5.19
CA GLY A 37 10.60 -7.72 -4.61
C GLY A 37 10.12 -7.48 -3.17
N GLU A 38 10.56 -6.42 -2.48
CA GLU A 38 9.99 -6.06 -1.18
C GLU A 38 8.57 -5.49 -1.31
N ILE A 39 7.79 -5.67 -0.25
CA ILE A 39 6.36 -5.40 -0.21
C ILE A 39 6.07 -4.32 0.83
N LEU A 40 5.35 -3.29 0.41
CA LEU A 40 4.87 -2.18 1.21
C LEU A 40 3.36 -2.35 1.46
N GLU A 41 2.97 -2.49 2.71
CA GLU A 41 1.58 -2.41 3.15
C GLU A 41 1.20 -0.94 3.38
N VAL A 42 0.11 -0.50 2.77
CA VAL A 42 -0.51 0.81 3.01
C VAL A 42 -1.88 0.59 3.62
N VAL A 43 -2.21 1.28 4.70
CA VAL A 43 -3.53 1.19 5.35
C VAL A 43 -4.23 2.55 5.30
N SER A 44 -5.47 2.57 4.83
CA SER A 44 -6.28 3.79 4.65
C SER A 44 -7.75 3.52 5.00
N ASP A 45 -8.46 4.50 5.55
CA ASP A 45 -9.86 4.38 6.01
C ASP A 45 -10.90 5.02 5.06
N CYS A 46 -10.43 5.69 4.00
CA CYS A 46 -11.30 6.36 3.05
C CYS A 46 -11.84 5.37 2.00
N PRO A 47 -13.17 5.32 1.75
CA PRO A 47 -13.75 4.45 0.72
C PRO A 47 -13.30 4.83 -0.70
N GLN A 48 -12.89 6.09 -0.93
CA GLN A 48 -12.32 6.51 -2.22
C GLN A 48 -10.90 5.97 -2.44
N SER A 49 -10.16 5.68 -1.36
CA SER A 49 -8.79 5.15 -1.45
C SER A 49 -8.74 3.82 -2.19
N ILE A 50 -9.81 3.02 -2.19
CA ILE A 50 -9.85 1.70 -2.85
C ILE A 50 -9.53 1.78 -4.34
N ASN A 51 -9.90 2.87 -4.98
CA ASN A 51 -9.62 3.12 -6.39
C ASN A 51 -8.41 4.06 -6.58
N ASN A 52 -8.20 5.00 -5.66
CA ASN A 52 -7.13 5.99 -5.79
C ASN A 52 -5.74 5.41 -5.53
N ILE A 53 -5.55 4.63 -4.44
CA ILE A 53 -4.25 4.04 -4.09
C ILE A 53 -3.67 3.16 -5.22
N PRO A 54 -4.42 2.20 -5.82
CA PRO A 54 -3.86 1.40 -6.91
C PRO A 54 -3.64 2.21 -8.19
N LEU A 55 -4.44 3.25 -8.43
CA LEU A 55 -4.24 4.15 -9.56
C LEU A 55 -2.94 4.95 -9.40
N ASP A 56 -2.73 5.52 -8.22
CA ASP A 56 -1.51 6.24 -7.86
C ASP A 56 -0.29 5.31 -7.94
N ALA A 57 -0.33 4.15 -7.30
CA ALA A 57 0.74 3.15 -7.37
C ALA A 57 1.12 2.81 -8.82
N LYS A 58 0.12 2.57 -9.68
CA LYS A 58 0.32 2.30 -11.10
C LYS A 58 0.89 3.50 -11.87
N ASN A 59 0.44 4.72 -11.56
CA ASN A 59 0.97 5.96 -12.16
C ASN A 59 2.45 6.17 -11.82
N TYR A 60 2.88 5.78 -10.62
CA TYR A 60 4.29 5.81 -10.22
C TYR A 60 5.11 4.62 -10.74
N GLY A 61 4.47 3.64 -11.38
CA GLY A 61 5.13 2.46 -11.93
C GLY A 61 5.31 1.31 -10.93
N TYR A 62 4.57 1.32 -9.83
CA TYR A 62 4.57 0.27 -8.82
C TYR A 62 3.43 -0.72 -9.05
N THR A 63 3.61 -1.95 -8.55
CA THR A 63 2.65 -3.03 -8.74
C THR A 63 1.88 -3.27 -7.46
N VAL A 64 0.55 -3.10 -7.50
CA VAL A 64 -0.30 -3.54 -6.39
C VAL A 64 -0.49 -5.05 -6.47
N LEU A 65 -0.06 -5.75 -5.43
CA LEU A 65 -0.20 -7.19 -5.28
C LEU A 65 -1.59 -7.57 -4.79
N ASP A 66 -2.08 -6.89 -3.76
CA ASP A 66 -3.33 -7.26 -3.10
C ASP A 66 -4.02 -6.05 -2.46
N ILE A 67 -5.34 -6.11 -2.37
CA ILE A 67 -6.16 -5.06 -1.75
C ILE A 67 -7.18 -5.76 -0.85
N GLN A 68 -7.07 -5.56 0.46
CA GLN A 68 -7.99 -6.13 1.43
C GLN A 68 -8.78 -5.04 2.13
N GLN A 69 -10.10 -5.11 2.00
CA GLN A 69 -11.01 -4.25 2.75
C GLN A 69 -11.50 -4.97 4.00
N ASP A 70 -11.17 -4.42 5.16
CA ASP A 70 -11.57 -4.92 6.48
C ASP A 70 -12.35 -3.83 7.22
N GLY A 71 -13.68 -3.87 7.05
CA GLY A 71 -14.62 -2.92 7.66
C GLY A 71 -14.39 -1.47 7.23
N PRO A 72 -14.05 -0.56 8.18
CA PRO A 72 -13.76 0.85 7.88
C PRO A 72 -12.35 1.09 7.36
N THR A 73 -11.51 0.06 7.27
CA THR A 73 -10.10 0.16 6.86
C THR A 73 -9.84 -0.69 5.63
N ILE A 74 -8.97 -0.21 4.75
CA ILE A 74 -8.54 -0.87 3.53
C ILE A 74 -7.02 -0.95 3.57
N ARG A 75 -6.49 -2.14 3.29
CA ARG A 75 -5.07 -2.43 3.19
C ARG A 75 -4.70 -2.66 1.74
N TYR A 76 -3.57 -2.14 1.33
CA TYR A 76 -3.01 -2.29 0.00
C TYR A 76 -1.60 -2.85 0.14
N LEU A 77 -1.30 -3.90 -0.60
CA LEU A 77 0.03 -4.48 -0.66
C LEU A 77 0.64 -4.09 -2.00
N ILE A 78 1.72 -3.33 -1.97
CA ILE A 78 2.39 -2.79 -3.15
C ILE A 78 3.81 -3.34 -3.19
N GLN A 79 4.24 -3.88 -4.32
CA GLN A 79 5.59 -4.38 -4.54
C GLN A 79 6.41 -3.42 -5.40
N LYS A 80 7.70 -3.31 -5.04
CA LYS A 80 8.73 -2.67 -5.86
C LYS A 80 9.18 -3.53 -7.04
#